data_AF-V5G8Z1-F1
#
_entry.id   AF-V5G8Z1-F1
#
_cell.length_a   1.000
_cell.length_b   1.000
_cell.length_c   1.000
_cell.angle_alpha   90.00
_cell.angle_beta   90.00
_cell.angle_gamma   90.00
#
_symmetry.space_group_name_H-M   'P 1'
#
loop_
_entity.id
_entity.type
_entity.pdbx_description
1 polymer ?
#
loop_
_entity_poly.entity_id
_entity_poly.type
_entity_poly.pdbx_seq_one_letter_code
_entity_poly.pdbx_strand_id
1 'polypeptide(L)'
;SLIGQLRESLSNTIKTAAQTLNQNSQVDIGSQKGVDIQIPRFDKNLEEFYSICDQIELHLKTSIKCLTQQESSNRYLHIPVATTRSENLGLNDNTLTYPQFLATASAQVSYTKEIHDTLVAAAQNISPSD
;
A
#
# COMPACT_ATOMS: atom_id res chain seq x y z
N SER A 1 -11.37 -12.04 -0.41
CA SER A 1 -10.05 -12.17 0.25
C SER A 1 -9.03 -12.66 -0.76
N LEU A 2 -7.86 -12.04 -0.86
CA LEU A 2 -6.83 -12.39 -1.85
C LEU A 2 -6.19 -13.76 -1.60
N ILE A 3 -6.23 -14.27 -0.36
CA ILE A 3 -5.66 -15.58 -0.03
C ILE A 3 -6.39 -16.74 -0.73
N GLY A 4 -7.70 -16.61 -0.94
CA GLY A 4 -8.49 -17.60 -1.67
C GLY A 4 -8.11 -17.62 -3.16
N GLN A 5 -8.04 -16.43 -3.76
CA GLN A 5 -7.63 -16.25 -5.16
C GLN A 5 -6.20 -16.75 -5.39
N LEU A 6 -5.27 -16.48 -4.46
CA LEU A 6 -3.90 -16.97 -4.51
C LEU A 6 -3.85 -18.50 -4.53
N ARG A 7 -4.61 -19.15 -3.64
CA ARG A 7 -4.68 -20.62 -3.57
C ARG A 7 -5.22 -21.22 -4.87
N GLU A 8 -6.27 -20.62 -5.42
CA GLU A 8 -6.90 -21.07 -6.67
C GLU A 8 -5.95 -20.88 -7.86
N SER A 9 -5.34 -19.71 -7.99
CA SER A 9 -4.38 -19.40 -9.06
C SER A 9 -3.14 -20.31 -9.01
N LEU A 10 -2.59 -20.57 -7.82
CA LEU A 10 -1.50 -21.53 -7.64
C LEU A 10 -1.92 -22.96 -8.06
N SER A 11 -3.11 -23.39 -7.66
CA SER A 11 -3.66 -24.70 -8.04
C SER A 11 -3.80 -24.83 -9.56
N ASN A 12 -4.31 -23.79 -10.22
CA ASN A 12 -4.44 -23.76 -11.68
C ASN A 12 -3.08 -23.77 -12.38
N THR A 13 -2.12 -23.00 -11.88
CA THR A 13 -0.74 -22.96 -12.38
C THR A 13 -0.09 -24.35 -12.35
N ILE A 14 -0.17 -25.05 -11.21
CA ILE A 14 0.38 -26.39 -11.04
C ILE A 14 -0.33 -27.41 -11.95
N LYS A 15 -1.67 -27.35 -12.04
CA LYS A 15 -2.44 -28.26 -12.91
C LYS A 15 -2.04 -28.09 -14.38
N THR A 16 -1.90 -26.86 -14.84
CA THR A 16 -1.51 -26.58 -16.23
C THR A 16 -0.07 -26.97 -16.51
N ALA A 17 0.85 -26.78 -15.56
CA ALA A 17 2.22 -27.29 -15.67
C ALA A 17 2.24 -28.83 -15.81
N ALA A 18 1.50 -29.53 -14.96
CA ALA A 18 1.40 -30.99 -15.00
C ALA A 18 0.80 -31.50 -16.32
N GLN A 19 -0.24 -30.83 -16.84
CA GLN A 19 -0.83 -31.14 -18.14
C GLN A 19 0.18 -30.95 -19.28
N THR A 20 0.93 -29.85 -19.25
CA THR A 20 1.96 -29.55 -20.26
C THR A 20 3.08 -30.59 -20.26
N LEU A 21 3.59 -30.97 -19.08
CA LEU A 21 4.61 -32.02 -18.94
C LEU A 21 4.12 -33.38 -19.44
N ASN A 22 2.89 -33.77 -19.10
CA ASN A 22 2.32 -35.04 -19.54
C ASN A 22 2.15 -35.06 -21.07
N GLN A 23 1.62 -33.99 -21.67
CA GLN A 23 1.50 -33.91 -23.12
C GLN A 23 2.86 -34.01 -23.81
N ASN A 24 3.87 -33.28 -23.34
CA ASN A 24 5.22 -33.37 -23.91
C ASN A 24 5.76 -34.81 -23.81
N SER A 25 5.58 -35.48 -22.68
CA SER A 25 5.97 -36.88 -22.51
C SER A 25 5.25 -37.83 -23.47
N GLN A 26 3.96 -37.64 -23.75
CA GLN A 26 3.20 -38.47 -24.69
C GLN A 26 3.63 -38.25 -26.15
N VAL A 27 4.03 -37.03 -26.49
CA VAL A 27 4.63 -36.71 -27.79
C VAL A 27 6.00 -37.38 -27.94
N ASP A 28 6.85 -37.30 -26.91
CA ASP A 28 8.19 -37.90 -26.92
C ASP A 28 8.18 -39.42 -27.07
N ILE A 29 7.18 -40.09 -26.48
CA ILE A 29 7.01 -41.56 -26.57
C ILE A 29 6.33 -41.98 -27.90
N GLY A 30 5.85 -41.01 -28.70
CA GLY A 30 5.17 -41.26 -29.98
C GLY A 30 3.71 -41.73 -29.85
N SER A 31 3.15 -41.65 -28.64
CA SER A 31 1.75 -42.02 -28.33
C SER A 31 0.73 -40.99 -28.85
N GLN A 32 1.15 -39.73 -29.05
CA GLN A 32 0.33 -38.67 -29.65
C GLN A 32 1.00 -38.09 -30.90
N LYS A 33 0.28 -38.08 -32.04
CA LYS A 33 0.75 -37.55 -33.33
C LYS A 33 0.40 -36.07 -33.59
N GLY A 34 -0.01 -35.32 -32.57
CA GLY A 34 -0.33 -33.90 -32.70
C GLY A 34 -1.01 -33.31 -31.46
N VAL A 35 -0.96 -31.99 -31.34
CA VAL A 35 -1.55 -31.20 -30.24
C VAL A 35 -3.03 -30.94 -30.56
N ASP A 36 -3.88 -31.97 -30.50
CA ASP A 36 -5.33 -31.80 -30.77
C ASP A 36 -6.07 -31.09 -29.61
N ILE A 37 -5.44 -31.03 -28.43
CA ILE A 37 -5.99 -30.37 -27.24
C ILE A 37 -5.16 -29.13 -26.95
N GLN A 38 -5.77 -27.97 -27.13
CA GLN A 38 -5.17 -26.69 -26.76
C GLN A 38 -5.13 -26.59 -25.23
N ILE A 39 -3.95 -26.83 -24.65
CA ILE A 39 -3.76 -26.69 -23.20
C ILE A 39 -3.84 -25.20 -22.84
N PRO A 40 -4.49 -24.83 -21.72
CA PRO A 40 -4.39 -23.48 -21.18
C PRO A 40 -2.91 -23.06 -21.08
N ARG A 41 -2.60 -21.81 -21.43
CA ARG A 41 -1.20 -21.35 -21.38
C ARG A 41 -0.72 -21.28 -19.94
N PHE A 42 0.32 -22.04 -19.62
CA PHE A 42 0.98 -22.00 -18.32
C PHE A 42 1.39 -20.57 -17.94
N ASP A 43 1.98 -19.83 -18.89
CA ASP A 43 2.46 -18.45 -18.66
C ASP A 43 1.35 -17.52 -18.17
N LYS A 44 0.12 -17.70 -18.67
CA LYS A 44 -1.03 -16.89 -18.25
C LYS A 44 -1.41 -17.16 -16.79
N ASN A 45 -1.45 -18.43 -16.38
CA ASN A 45 -1.77 -18.78 -15.01
C ASN A 45 -0.66 -18.30 -14.05
N LEU A 46 0.60 -18.39 -14.50
CA LEU A 46 1.75 -17.91 -13.75
C LEU A 46 1.72 -16.38 -13.58
N GLU A 47 1.39 -15.64 -14.64
CA GLU A 47 1.21 -14.18 -14.59
C GLU A 47 0.09 -13.77 -13.63
N GLU A 48 -1.05 -14.47 -13.66
CA GLU A 48 -2.15 -14.24 -12.72
C GLU A 48 -1.72 -14.48 -11.26
N PHE A 49 -0.97 -15.56 -11.01
CA PHE A 49 -0.43 -15.86 -9.68
C PHE A 49 0.46 -14.72 -9.16
N TYR A 50 1.39 -14.24 -9.99
CA TYR A 50 2.27 -13.14 -9.62
C TYR A 50 1.51 -11.83 -9.41
N SER A 51 0.52 -11.52 -10.25
CA SER A 51 -0.32 -10.33 -10.08
C SER A 51 -1.04 -10.31 -8.73
N ILE A 52 -1.48 -11.47 -8.23
CA ILE A 52 -2.11 -11.57 -6.91
C ILE A 52 -1.08 -11.36 -5.80
N CYS A 53 0.12 -11.94 -5.92
CA CYS A 53 1.22 -11.72 -4.99
C CYS A 53 1.59 -10.23 -4.88
N ASP A 54 1.72 -9.54 -6.01
CA ASP A 54 2.03 -8.10 -6.07
C ASP A 54 0.96 -7.27 -5.36
N GLN A 55 -0.33 -7.62 -5.56
CA GLN A 55 -1.43 -6.94 -4.91
C GLN A 55 -1.43 -7.18 -3.39
N ILE A 56 -1.13 -8.39 -2.93
CA ILE A 56 -0.96 -8.69 -1.51
C ILE A 56 0.19 -7.87 -0.91
N GLU A 57 1.33 -7.83 -1.58
CA GLU A 57 2.49 -7.05 -1.15
C GLU A 57 2.14 -5.55 -1.04
N LEU A 58 1.48 -5.00 -2.05
CA LEU A 58 1.03 -3.61 -2.05
C LEU A 58 0.08 -3.31 -0.88
N HIS A 59 -0.88 -4.19 -0.61
CA HIS A 59 -1.79 -4.04 0.52
C HIS A 59 -1.04 -4.07 1.85
N LEU A 60 -0.12 -5.02 2.05
CA LEU A 60 0.68 -5.10 3.28
C LEU A 60 1.54 -3.86 3.49
N LYS A 61 2.23 -3.40 2.44
CA LYS A 61 3.01 -2.14 2.47
C LYS A 61 2.13 -0.94 2.83
N THR A 62 0.91 -0.88 2.29
CA THR A 62 -0.05 0.19 2.58
C THR A 62 -0.54 0.11 4.02
N SER A 63 -0.88 -1.07 4.53
CA SER A 63 -1.30 -1.27 5.91
C SER A 63 -0.23 -0.85 6.90
N ILE A 64 1.05 -1.17 6.64
CA ILE A 64 2.17 -0.71 7.47
C ILE A 64 2.21 0.82 7.52
N LYS A 65 2.10 1.49 6.36
CA LYS A 65 2.08 2.96 6.31
C LYS A 65 0.91 3.55 7.10
N CYS A 66 -0.28 2.96 7.02
CA CYS A 66 -1.44 3.41 7.79
C CYS A 66 -1.20 3.26 9.30
N LEU A 67 -0.59 2.17 9.75
CA LEU A 67 -0.24 1.98 11.17
C LEU A 67 0.78 3.01 11.65
N THR A 68 1.84 3.24 10.87
CA THR A 68 2.85 4.27 11.18
C THR A 68 2.24 5.67 11.20
N GLN A 69 1.31 5.97 10.28
CA GLN A 69 0.59 7.23 10.26
C GLN A 69 -0.28 7.40 11.52
N GLN A 70 -0.98 6.34 11.95
CA GLN A 70 -1.79 6.37 13.17
C GLN A 70 -0.93 6.58 14.43
N GLU A 71 0.20 5.89 14.53
CA GLU A 71 1.14 6.07 15.64
C GLU A 71 1.67 7.51 15.69
N SER A 72 2.05 8.05 14.53
CA SER A 72 2.50 9.45 14.41
C SER A 72 1.39 10.42 14.80
N SER A 73 0.15 10.18 14.36
CA SER A 73 -1.00 11.00 14.75
C SER A 73 -1.19 11.01 16.26
N ASN A 74 -1.15 9.85 16.92
CA ASN A 74 -1.31 9.77 18.38
C ASN A 74 -0.14 10.40 19.15
N ARG A 75 1.06 10.39 18.57
CA ARG A 75 2.27 10.94 19.21
C ARG A 75 2.36 12.46 19.10
N TYR A 76 2.02 13.02 17.95
CA TYR A 76 2.22 14.45 17.66
C TYR A 76 0.92 15.27 17.75
N LEU A 77 -0.23 14.61 17.81
CA LEU A 77 -1.53 15.25 17.95
C LEU A 77 -2.24 14.74 19.21
N HIS A 78 -2.65 15.66 20.07
CA HIS A 78 -3.31 15.35 21.34
C HIS A 78 -4.81 15.04 21.19
N ILE A 79 -5.36 15.23 19.98
CA ILE A 79 -6.77 15.01 19.65
C ILE A 79 -6.82 14.05 18.46
N PRO A 80 -7.62 12.96 18.51
CA PRO A 80 -7.74 12.03 17.40
C PRO A 80 -8.34 12.70 16.15
N VAL A 81 -7.91 12.25 14.97
CA VAL A 81 -8.47 12.69 13.68
C VAL A 81 -9.46 11.65 13.18
N ALA A 82 -10.61 12.09 12.69
CA ALA A 82 -11.60 11.23 12.07
C ALA A 82 -11.00 10.52 10.84
N THR A 83 -11.18 9.20 10.77
CA THR A 83 -10.65 8.36 9.69
C THR A 83 -11.40 8.52 8.37
N THR A 84 -12.58 9.15 8.40
CA THR A 84 -13.42 9.41 7.23
C THR A 84 -13.43 10.90 6.90
N ARG A 85 -13.37 11.21 5.60
CA ARG A 85 -13.53 12.57 5.08
C ARG A 85 -15.02 12.96 5.04
N SER A 86 -15.73 12.81 6.15
CA SER A 86 -17.12 13.21 6.27
C SER A 86 -17.21 14.49 7.08
N GLU A 87 -17.69 15.55 6.43
CA GLU A 87 -17.76 16.91 7.00
C GLU A 87 -18.88 17.05 8.05
N ASN A 88 -19.91 16.21 7.98
CA ASN A 88 -21.12 16.28 8.82
C ASN A 88 -21.36 15.00 9.62
N LEU A 89 -20.31 14.41 10.17
CA LEU A 89 -20.51 13.40 11.18
C LEU A 89 -20.71 14.16 12.50
N GLY A 90 -21.80 13.89 13.24
CA GLY A 90 -22.04 14.42 14.59
C GLY A 90 -21.01 13.89 15.57
N LEU A 91 -19.74 14.20 15.29
CA LEU A 91 -18.58 13.79 16.03
C LEU A 91 -18.62 14.54 17.36
N ASN A 92 -18.27 13.78 18.39
CA ASN A 92 -17.92 14.32 19.69
C ASN A 92 -16.90 15.46 19.54
N ASP A 93 -17.00 16.50 20.38
CA ASP A 93 -16.09 17.66 20.43
C ASP A 93 -14.60 17.29 20.60
N ASN A 94 -14.32 16.02 20.91
CA ASN A 94 -12.98 15.46 21.13
C ASN A 94 -12.37 14.77 19.89
N THR A 95 -12.88 15.02 18.68
CA THR A 95 -12.30 14.47 17.44
C THR A 95 -12.20 15.55 16.36
N LEU A 96 -11.06 15.65 15.69
CA LEU A 96 -10.85 16.57 14.57
C LEU A 96 -11.36 15.98 13.26
N THR A 97 -12.08 16.76 12.46
CA THR A 97 -12.30 16.43 11.05
C THR A 97 -11.02 16.61 10.23
N TYR A 98 -10.93 15.97 9.07
CA TYR A 98 -9.75 16.11 8.20
C TYR A 98 -9.45 17.56 7.80
N PRO A 99 -10.43 18.42 7.45
CA PRO A 99 -10.17 19.85 7.21
C PRO A 99 -9.62 20.59 8.44
N GLN A 100 -10.16 20.33 9.64
CA GLN A 100 -9.67 20.94 10.88
C GLN A 100 -8.25 20.49 11.23
N PHE A 101 -7.93 19.22 10.97
CA PHE A 101 -6.56 18.71 11.09
C PHE A 101 -5.60 19.48 10.15
N LEU A 102 -5.96 19.66 8.88
CA LEU A 102 -5.13 20.40 7.93
C LEU A 102 -4.92 21.86 8.35
N ALA A 103 -5.97 22.52 8.84
CA ALA A 103 -5.87 23.88 9.37
C ALA A 103 -4.91 23.95 10.58
N THR A 104 -5.05 23.00 11.52
CA THR A 104 -4.18 22.88 12.70
C THR A 104 -2.72 22.67 12.30
N ALA A 105 -2.45 21.72 11.41
CA ALA A 105 -1.09 21.43 10.94
C ALA A 105 -0.47 22.65 10.24
N SER A 106 -1.23 23.36 9.41
CA SER A 106 -0.77 24.57 8.72
C SER A 106 -0.43 25.69 9.70
N ALA A 107 -1.25 25.89 10.74
CA ALA A 107 -0.99 26.86 11.80
C ALA A 107 0.27 26.53 12.60
N GLN A 108 0.48 25.25 12.95
CA GLN A 108 1.69 24.80 13.65
C GLN A 108 2.96 25.04 12.83
N VAL A 109 2.91 24.80 11.51
CA VAL A 109 4.03 25.08 10.60
C VAL A 109 4.32 26.58 10.53
N SER A 110 3.29 27.42 10.36
CA SER A 110 3.46 28.89 10.34
C SER A 110 4.08 29.40 11.63
N TYR A 111 3.55 28.96 12.77
CA TYR A 111 4.06 29.37 14.08
C TYR A 111 5.52 28.96 14.30
N THR A 112 5.89 27.74 13.89
CA THR A 112 7.28 27.27 13.96
C THR A 112 8.20 28.13 13.11
N LYS A 113 7.74 28.54 11.91
CA LYS A 113 8.48 29.44 11.03
C LYS A 113 8.67 30.83 11.65
N GLU A 114 7.62 31.38 12.26
CA GLU A 114 7.69 32.68 12.95
C GLU A 114 8.70 32.66 14.12
N ILE A 115 8.71 31.58 14.91
CA ILE A 115 9.71 31.40 15.98
C ILE A 115 11.12 31.34 15.37
N HIS A 116 11.31 30.53 14.32
CA HIS A 116 12.59 30.41 13.64
C HIS A 116 13.10 31.77 13.14
N ASP A 117 12.25 32.53 12.44
CA ASP A 117 12.61 33.83 11.87
C ASP A 117 12.94 34.85 12.97
N THR A 118 12.18 34.81 14.09
CA THR A 118 12.47 35.62 15.28
C THR A 118 13.83 35.28 15.90
N LEU A 119 14.15 33.99 16.03
CA LEU A 119 15.43 33.53 16.56
C LEU A 119 16.60 33.89 15.64
N VAL A 120 16.43 33.78 14.32
CA VAL A 120 17.44 34.19 13.34
C VAL A 120 17.71 35.69 13.40
N ALA A 121 16.65 36.51 13.46
CA ALA A 121 16.79 37.96 13.60
C ALA A 121 17.51 38.34 14.91
N ALA A 122 17.17 37.68 16.02
CA ALA A 122 17.87 37.87 17.29
C ALA A 122 19.34 37.46 17.21
N ALA A 123 19.66 36.32 16.59
CA ALA A 123 21.03 35.84 16.44
C ALA A 123 21.89 36.78 15.58
N GLN A 124 21.34 37.31 14.49
CA GLN A 124 22.02 38.30 13.65
C GLN A 124 22.31 39.61 14.39
N ASN A 125 21.43 40.02 15.30
CA ASN A 125 21.67 41.19 16.15
C ASN A 125 22.75 40.96 17.22
N ILE A 126 23.02 39.69 17.59
CA ILE A 126 23.97 39.32 18.64
C ILE A 126 25.35 38.97 18.08
N SER A 127 25.46 38.53 16.83
CA SER A 127 26.73 38.31 16.14
C SER A 127 27.19 39.63 15.51
N PRO A 128 28.09 40.42 16.14
CA PRO A 128 28.66 41.57 15.46
C PRO A 128 29.44 41.06 14.25
N SER A 129 29.21 41.68 13.09
CA SER A 129 30.11 41.55 11.95
C SER A 129 31.46 42.16 12.35
N ASP A 130 32.48 41.33 12.55
CA ASP A 130 33.88 41.77 12.43
C ASP A 130 34.20 42.10 10.95
#